data_AF-A0A923ZN60-F1
#
_entry.id   AF-A0A923ZN60-F1
#
_cell.length_a   1.000
_cell.length_b   1.000
_cell.length_c   1.000
_cell.angle_alpha   90.00
_cell.angle_beta   90.00
_cell.angle_gamma   90.00
#
_symmetry.space_group_name_H-M   'P 1'
#
loop_
_entity.id
_entity.type
_entity.pdbx_description
1 polymer ?
#
loop_
_entity_poly.entity_id
_entity_poly.type
_entity_poly.pdbx_seq_one_letter_code
_entity_poly.pdbx_strand_id
1 'polypeptide(L)'
;ALERPTGRLILQTMRSLDQFNTTIYSLNDRYRGIKNGRDVIFVNPDDLTELNLEDGQRVDIFSEWKDEPDRVLRGYRIVSYPTARGCAAAYYPEANVLVPLSSAAVGSNTPVSKAVIVRPEPMASPGTR
;
A
#
# COMPACT_ATOMS: atom_id res chain seq x y z
N ALA A 1 -20.15 5.23 4.16
CA ALA A 1 -18.85 5.55 3.55
C ALA A 1 -17.80 4.69 4.24
N LEU A 2 -16.70 4.33 3.57
CA LEU A 2 -15.58 3.67 4.26
C LEU A 2 -15.00 4.67 5.26
N GLU A 3 -15.09 4.34 6.55
CA GLU A 3 -14.52 5.15 7.62
C GLU A 3 -13.04 4.75 7.80
N ARG A 4 -12.15 5.75 7.85
CA ARG A 4 -10.72 5.54 8.11
C ARG A 4 -10.46 5.61 9.62
N PRO A 5 -10.07 4.52 10.28
CA PRO A 5 -9.68 4.57 11.68
C PRO A 5 -8.42 5.42 11.91
N THR A 6 -8.25 5.95 13.12
CA THR A 6 -7.03 6.68 13.50
C THR A 6 -5.78 5.81 13.35
N GLY A 7 -4.70 6.39 12.81
CA GLY A 7 -3.46 5.66 12.53
C GLY A 7 -3.54 4.66 11.38
N ARG A 8 -4.64 4.65 10.59
CA ARG A 8 -4.79 3.83 9.38
C ARG A 8 -4.83 4.71 8.14
N LEU A 9 -4.54 4.09 7.00
CA LEU A 9 -4.65 4.69 5.67
C LEU A 9 -5.59 3.87 4.80
N ILE A 10 -6.21 4.52 3.81
CA ILE A 10 -6.99 3.85 2.77
C ILE A 10 -6.07 3.60 1.57
N LEU A 11 -5.76 2.33 1.31
CA LEU A 11 -4.93 1.91 0.20
C LEU A 11 -5.73 1.80 -1.10
N GLN A 12 -5.16 2.39 -2.15
CA GLN A 12 -5.49 2.10 -3.53
C GLN A 12 -4.30 1.47 -4.25
N THR A 13 -4.55 0.53 -5.16
CA THR A 13 -3.51 0.00 -6.04
C THR A 13 -3.52 0.68 -7.40
N MET A 14 -2.36 0.82 -8.04
CA MET A 14 -2.22 1.47 -9.35
C MET A 14 -1.16 0.81 -10.22
N ARG A 15 -1.24 1.03 -11.54
CA ARG A 15 -0.19 0.61 -12.47
C ARG A 15 0.86 1.70 -12.59
N SER A 16 2.12 1.30 -12.72
CA SER A 16 3.22 2.21 -13.03
C SER A 16 3.15 2.70 -14.48
N LEU A 17 3.98 3.68 -14.83
CA LEU A 17 4.07 4.25 -16.19
C LEU A 17 4.23 3.18 -17.30
N ASP A 18 5.21 2.28 -17.15
CA ASP A 18 5.57 1.28 -18.16
C ASP A 18 5.04 -0.11 -17.77
N GLN A 19 3.72 -0.20 -17.65
CA GLN A 19 3.05 -1.43 -17.25
C GLN A 19 1.72 -1.60 -17.99
N PHE A 20 1.49 -2.80 -18.50
CA PHE A 20 0.19 -3.23 -18.99
C PHE A 20 -0.32 -4.41 -18.17
N ASN A 21 -1.34 -4.18 -17.36
CA ASN A 21 -1.86 -5.17 -16.41
C ASN A 21 -0.74 -5.78 -15.56
N THR A 22 -0.49 -7.08 -15.62
CA THR A 22 0.58 -7.74 -14.85
C THR A 22 1.93 -7.72 -15.56
N THR A 23 1.99 -7.27 -16.81
CA THR A 23 3.22 -7.19 -17.59
C THR A 23 3.94 -5.87 -17.29
N ILE A 24 5.15 -5.99 -16.75
CA ILE A 24 6.01 -4.87 -16.36
C ILE A 24 7.10 -4.73 -17.42
N TYR A 25 7.16 -3.58 -18.09
CA TYR A 25 8.16 -3.30 -19.12
C TYR A 25 9.39 -2.57 -18.57
N SER A 26 9.24 -1.87 -17.44
CA SER A 26 10.32 -1.15 -16.77
C SER A 26 10.06 -1.04 -15.27
N LEU A 27 11.15 -1.02 -14.50
CA LEU A 27 11.13 -0.78 -13.05
C LEU A 27 11.28 0.71 -12.71
N ASN A 28 11.22 1.58 -13.71
CA ASN A 28 11.26 3.02 -13.54
C ASN A 28 9.86 3.60 -13.72
N ASP A 29 9.41 4.40 -12.75
CA ASP A 29 8.21 5.22 -12.89
C ASP A 29 8.63 6.69 -12.86
N ARG A 30 8.77 7.28 -14.04
CA ARG A 30 9.22 8.66 -14.21
C ARG A 30 8.22 9.67 -13.63
N TYR A 31 6.93 9.35 -13.61
CA TYR A 31 5.92 10.26 -13.07
C TYR A 31 5.95 10.33 -11.53
N ARG A 32 6.46 9.26 -10.91
CA ARG A 32 6.57 9.16 -9.44
C ARG A 32 7.99 9.21 -8.91
N GLY A 33 8.97 9.45 -9.80
CA GLY A 33 10.39 9.52 -9.44
C GLY A 33 10.97 8.19 -8.96
N ILE A 34 10.32 7.05 -9.24
CA ILE A 34 10.79 5.75 -8.80
C ILE A 34 11.79 5.18 -9.81
N LYS A 35 12.92 4.68 -9.31
CA LYS A 35 13.99 4.07 -10.11
C LYS A 35 14.29 2.66 -9.64
N ASN A 36 14.53 1.75 -10.59
CA ASN A 36 15.00 0.37 -10.36
C ASN A 36 14.26 -0.39 -9.25
N GLY A 37 12.95 -0.19 -9.09
CA GLY A 37 12.21 -0.88 -8.04
C GLY A 37 10.74 -0.52 -8.00
N ARG A 38 9.95 -1.40 -7.39
CA ARG A 38 8.49 -1.25 -7.30
C ARG A 38 7.93 -1.53 -5.90
N ASP A 39 8.78 -1.96 -4.97
CA ASP A 39 8.41 -2.18 -3.57
C ASP A 39 8.30 -0.84 -2.83
N VAL A 40 7.28 -0.07 -3.19
CA VAL A 40 7.02 1.26 -2.67
C VAL A 40 5.57 1.43 -2.23
N ILE A 41 5.37 2.21 -1.18
CA ILE A 41 4.07 2.73 -0.77
C ILE A 41 4.15 4.25 -0.69
N PHE A 42 3.28 4.93 -1.42
CA PHE A 42 3.18 6.38 -1.48
C PHE A 42 2.25 6.87 -0.38
N VAL A 43 2.71 7.81 0.43
CA VAL A 43 1.97 8.36 1.57
C VAL A 43 2.17 9.87 1.64
N ASN A 44 1.14 10.59 2.07
CA ASN A 44 1.21 12.04 2.24
C ASN A 44 2.21 12.41 3.35
N PRO A 45 3.02 13.49 3.20
CA PRO A 45 3.97 13.92 4.23
C PRO A 45 3.34 14.21 5.60
N ASP A 46 2.11 14.72 5.64
CA ASP A 46 1.41 14.98 6.91
C ASP A 46 1.04 13.66 7.61
N ASP A 47 0.62 12.66 6.83
CA ASP A 47 0.28 11.34 7.37
C ASP A 47 1.54 10.61 7.84
N LEU A 48 2.68 10.77 7.17
CA LEU A 48 3.97 10.26 7.65
C LEU A 48 4.31 10.83 9.03
N THR A 49 4.11 12.13 9.20
CA THR A 49 4.33 12.82 10.47
C THR A 49 3.37 12.31 11.55
N GLU A 50 2.09 12.15 11.23
CA GLU A 50 1.06 11.59 12.14
C GLU A 50 1.40 10.15 12.56
N LEU A 51 1.95 9.35 11.65
CA LEU A 51 2.31 7.95 11.87
C LEU A 51 3.71 7.76 12.46
N ASN A 52 4.47 8.84 12.64
CA ASN A 52 5.87 8.79 13.08
C ASN A 52 6.74 7.87 12.18
N LEU A 53 6.56 8.01 10.86
CA LEU A 53 7.32 7.31 9.82
C LEU A 53 8.15 8.31 9.01
N GLU A 54 9.29 7.86 8.51
CA GLU A 54 10.22 8.71 7.76
C GLU A 54 10.23 8.35 6.26
N ASP A 55 10.37 9.34 5.38
CA ASP A 55 10.55 9.08 3.95
C ASP A 55 11.74 8.16 3.69
N GLY A 56 11.56 7.14 2.85
CA GLY A 56 12.58 6.15 2.54
C GLY A 56 12.70 4.99 3.55
N GLN A 57 12.03 5.06 4.70
CA GLN A 57 11.98 3.97 5.68
C GLN A 57 11.38 2.68 5.08
N ARG A 58 11.89 1.52 5.52
CA ARG A 58 11.29 0.21 5.21
C ARG A 58 10.17 -0.09 6.21
N VAL A 59 9.01 -0.46 5.69
CA VAL A 59 7.79 -0.76 6.46
C VAL A 59 7.19 -2.09 6.05
N ASP A 60 6.54 -2.74 7.00
CA ASP A 60 5.58 -3.81 6.74
C ASP A 60 4.18 -3.19 6.72
N ILE A 61 3.38 -3.55 5.72
CA ILE A 61 2.03 -2.99 5.52
C ILE A 61 1.04 -4.09 5.88
N PHE A 62 0.24 -3.87 6.92
CA PHE A 62 -0.81 -4.77 7.35
C PHE A 62 -2.14 -4.32 6.80
N SER A 63 -2.96 -5.25 6.31
CA SER A 63 -4.36 -5.03 5.93
C SER A 63 -5.27 -5.67 6.95
N GLU A 64 -6.20 -4.87 7.47
CA GLU A 64 -7.12 -5.24 8.54
C GLU A 64 -8.50 -5.53 7.94
N TRP A 65 -9.04 -6.72 8.23
CA TRP A 65 -10.39 -7.11 7.80
C TRP A 65 -11.12 -7.88 8.90
N LYS A 66 -12.42 -7.65 9.00
CA LYS A 66 -13.24 -8.19 10.08
C LYS A 66 -13.19 -9.71 10.09
N ASP A 67 -12.93 -10.29 11.26
CA ASP A 67 -12.90 -11.74 11.52
C ASP A 67 -11.87 -12.52 10.66
N GLU A 68 -10.90 -11.84 10.03
CA GLU A 68 -9.76 -12.44 9.33
C GLU A 68 -8.44 -12.03 10.00
N PRO A 69 -7.40 -12.88 9.96
CA PRO A 69 -6.06 -12.48 10.37
C PRO A 69 -5.50 -11.42 9.40
N ASP A 70 -4.67 -10.53 9.93
CA ASP A 70 -4.01 -9.51 9.12
C ASP A 70 -3.22 -10.13 7.95
N ARG A 71 -3.38 -9.52 6.78
CA ARG A 71 -2.54 -9.80 5.61
C ARG A 71 -1.38 -8.83 5.62
N VAL A 72 -0.19 -9.30 5.26
CA VAL A 72 1.02 -8.48 5.33
C VAL A 72 1.77 -8.42 4.01
N LEU A 73 2.19 -7.22 3.63
CA LEU A 73 3.11 -6.94 2.54
C LEU A 73 4.41 -6.37 3.15
N ARG A 74 5.51 -7.12 3.04
CA ARG A 74 6.71 -6.88 3.85
C ARG A 74 7.80 -6.10 3.14
N GLY A 75 8.52 -5.28 3.88
CA GLY A 75 9.75 -4.63 3.44
C GLY A 75 9.57 -3.58 2.34
N TYR A 76 8.43 -2.89 2.31
CA TYR A 76 8.15 -1.84 1.32
C TYR A 76 8.81 -0.54 1.72
N ARG A 77 9.34 0.19 0.75
CA ARG A 77 9.89 1.53 1.02
C ARG A 77 8.76 2.54 1.03
N ILE A 78 8.62 3.28 2.13
CA ILE A 78 7.68 4.39 2.18
C ILE A 78 8.24 5.56 1.36
N VAL A 79 7.37 6.21 0.60
CA VAL A 79 7.71 7.33 -0.28
C VAL A 79 6.76 8.48 0.02
N SER A 80 7.32 9.58 0.51
CA SER A 80 6.60 10.84 0.67
C SER A 80 6.14 11.33 -0.70
N TYR A 81 4.83 11.44 -0.88
CA TYR A 81 4.22 11.79 -2.15
C TYR A 81 2.94 12.60 -1.90
N PRO A 82 2.60 13.59 -2.73
CA PRO A 82 1.40 14.42 -2.54
C PRO A 82 0.10 13.65 -2.89
N THR A 83 -0.16 12.53 -2.23
CA THR A 83 -1.46 11.83 -2.25
C THR A 83 -2.47 12.58 -1.38
N ALA A 84 -3.76 12.25 -1.51
CA ALA A 84 -4.77 12.72 -0.57
C ALA A 84 -4.43 12.24 0.86
N ARG A 85 -4.63 13.12 1.86
CA ARG A 85 -4.44 12.76 3.28
C ARG A 85 -5.35 11.61 3.70
N GLY A 86 -4.85 10.75 4.58
CA GLY A 86 -5.49 9.53 5.01
C GLY A 86 -5.49 8.40 3.96
N CYS A 87 -4.80 8.57 2.82
CA CYS A 87 -4.74 7.59 1.75
C CYS A 87 -3.29 7.17 1.46
N ALA A 88 -3.13 5.93 1.02
CA ALA A 88 -1.89 5.38 0.52
C ALA A 88 -2.07 4.84 -0.90
N ALA A 89 -0.98 4.75 -1.66
CA ALA A 89 -0.96 4.07 -2.95
C ALA A 89 0.20 3.10 -3.07
N ALA A 90 -0.02 1.94 -3.68
CA ALA A 90 1.03 0.97 -4.01
C ALA A 90 0.83 0.42 -5.42
N TYR A 91 1.87 -0.19 -5.98
CA TYR A 91 1.76 -0.76 -7.31
C TYR A 91 0.97 -2.10 -7.31
N TYR A 92 0.18 -2.27 -8.37
CA TYR A 92 -0.41 -3.53 -8.77
C TYR A 92 0.63 -4.32 -9.59
N PRO A 93 0.71 -5.65 -9.49
CA PRO A 93 -0.11 -6.53 -8.65
C PRO A 93 0.43 -6.75 -7.23
N GLU A 94 1.55 -6.13 -6.87
CA GLU A 94 2.30 -6.50 -5.68
C GLU A 94 1.48 -6.32 -4.38
N ALA A 95 0.64 -5.29 -4.31
CA ALA A 95 -0.25 -5.05 -3.18
C ALA A 95 -1.52 -5.92 -3.15
N ASN A 96 -1.75 -6.84 -4.11
CA ASN A 96 -2.94 -7.71 -4.11
C ASN A 96 -3.01 -8.60 -2.88
N VAL A 97 -1.86 -8.94 -2.27
CA VAL A 97 -1.81 -9.74 -1.03
C VAL A 97 -2.61 -9.08 0.11
N LEU A 98 -2.79 -7.76 0.08
CA LEU A 98 -3.51 -6.99 1.08
C LEU A 98 -5.04 -6.98 0.86
N VAL A 99 -5.53 -7.40 -0.31
CA VAL A 99 -6.97 -7.38 -0.60
C VAL A 99 -7.65 -8.56 0.10
N PRO A 100 -8.63 -8.32 1.00
CA PRO A 100 -9.35 -9.41 1.66
C PRO A 100 -10.21 -10.17 0.65
N LEU A 101 -10.18 -11.50 0.71
CA LEU A 101 -10.91 -12.35 -0.25
C LEU A 101 -12.43 -12.27 -0.07
N SER A 102 -12.88 -12.02 1.17
CA SER A 102 -14.30 -11.84 1.48
C SER A 102 -14.80 -10.41 1.22
N SER A 103 -13.93 -9.48 0.82
CA SER A 103 -14.27 -8.09 0.51
C SER A 103 -14.60 -7.93 -0.97
N ALA A 104 -15.89 -8.01 -1.29
CA ALA A 104 -16.40 -7.87 -2.64
C ALA A 104 -17.66 -7.00 -2.71
N ALA A 105 -17.86 -6.33 -3.85
CA ALA A 105 -19.05 -5.56 -4.13
C ALA A 105 -20.29 -6.46 -4.21
N VAL A 106 -21.36 -6.07 -3.52
CA VAL A 106 -22.65 -6.77 -3.56
C VAL A 106 -23.19 -6.79 -4.99
N GLY A 107 -23.60 -7.96 -5.47
CA GLY A 107 -24.19 -8.17 -6.79
C GLY A 107 -23.19 -8.54 -7.90
N SER A 108 -21.99 -7.95 -7.92
CA SER A 108 -20.98 -8.26 -8.95
C SER A 108 -19.85 -9.18 -8.45
N ASN A 109 -19.73 -9.36 -7.13
CA ASN A 109 -18.64 -10.09 -6.49
C ASN A 109 -17.23 -9.58 -6.89
N THR A 110 -17.13 -8.29 -7.26
CA THR A 110 -15.86 -7.66 -7.65
C THR A 110 -15.05 -7.32 -6.40
N PRO A 111 -13.77 -7.74 -6.28
CA PRO A 111 -12.93 -7.44 -5.13
C PRO A 111 -12.72 -5.94 -4.90
N VAL A 112 -12.71 -5.50 -3.63
CA VAL A 112 -12.54 -4.09 -3.26
C VAL A 112 -11.05 -3.72 -3.19
N SER A 113 -10.39 -3.57 -4.35
CA SER A 113 -8.95 -3.29 -4.47
C SER A 113 -8.56 -1.81 -4.42
N LYS A 114 -9.56 -0.91 -4.31
CA LYS A 114 -9.38 0.55 -4.31
C LYS A 114 -9.63 1.21 -2.96
N ALA A 115 -10.02 0.42 -1.96
CA ALA A 115 -10.39 0.92 -0.65
C ALA A 115 -10.12 -0.16 0.40
N VAL A 116 -8.83 -0.44 0.63
CA VAL A 116 -8.37 -1.40 1.65
C VAL A 116 -7.82 -0.63 2.84
N ILE A 117 -8.26 -0.92 4.06
CA ILE A 117 -7.70 -0.31 5.27
C ILE A 117 -6.34 -0.93 5.54
N VAL A 118 -5.32 -0.09 5.65
CA VAL A 118 -3.95 -0.53 5.94
C VAL A 118 -3.31 0.22 7.10
N ARG A 119 -2.42 -0.48 7.79
CA ARG A 119 -1.57 0.02 8.86
C ARG A 119 -0.10 -0.25 8.48
N PRO A 120 0.66 0.78 8.05
CA PRO A 120 2.09 0.65 7.87
C PRO A 120 2.81 0.70 9.22
N GLU A 121 3.77 -0.19 9.43
CA GLU A 121 4.62 -0.21 10.62
C GLU A 121 6.08 -0.33 10.23
N PRO A 122 7.03 0.20 11.03
CA PRO A 122 8.45 -0.03 10.82
C PRO A 122 8.73 -1.52 10.60
N MET A 123 9.48 -1.84 9.55
CA MET A 123 9.84 -3.22 9.24
C MET A 123 10.54 -3.84 10.46
N ALA A 124 10.07 -4.99 10.92
CA ALA A 124 10.74 -5.71 11.98
C ALA A 124 12.19 -6.00 11.55
N SER A 125 13.17 -5.69 12.40
CA SER A 125 14.56 -6.07 12.12
C SER A 125 14.58 -7.58 11.86
N PRO A 126 15.23 -8.07 10.79
CA PRO A 126 15.40 -9.50 10.62
C PRO A 126 16.19 -9.99 11.83
N GLY A 127 15.49 -10.63 12.77
CA GLY A 127 16.11 -11.23 13.93
C GLY A 127 17.25 -12.10 13.45
N THR A 128 18.44 -11.89 14.02
CA THR A 128 19.61 -12.73 13.80
C THR A 128 19.18 -14.19 13.90
N ARG A 129 19.12 -14.87 12.76
CA ARG A 129 19.07 -16.34 12.73
C ARG A 129 20.48 -16.87 12.88
#